data_AF-A0ABD2X6F4-F1
#
_entry.id   AF-A0ABD2X6F4-F1
#
_cell.length_a   1.000
_cell.length_b   1.000
_cell.length_c   1.000
_cell.angle_alpha   90.00
_cell.angle_beta   90.00
_cell.angle_gamma   90.00
#
_symmetry.space_group_name_H-M   'P 1'
#
loop_
_entity.id
_entity.type
_entity.pdbx_description
1 polymer ?
#
loop_
_entity_poly.entity_id
_entity_poly.type
_entity_poly.pdbx_seq_one_letter_code
_entity_poly.pdbx_strand_id
1 'polypeptide(L)'
;MYTVKQEFTLINRFLIVETYRFHVKLHVKETKGTSSFGKRRNKTHTLCRRCGRSSYHIQKSQCAQCGYPSKKMRSYNWSIKAKRRKTTGTGRMRHLKIVRRKFKNGFREGLPKPKAVANKS
;
A
#
# COMPACT_ATOMS: atom_id res chain seq x y z
N MET A 1 -42.26 80.80 -16.04
CA MET A 1 -40.93 80.40 -16.54
C MET A 1 -40.66 78.96 -16.11
N TYR A 2 -40.65 78.06 -17.11
CA TYR A 2 -40.14 76.68 -17.13
C TYR A 2 -40.59 75.72 -16.00
N THR A 3 -41.66 74.92 -16.18
CA THR A 3 -41.70 73.56 -16.79
C THR A 3 -40.63 72.59 -16.29
N VAL A 4 -40.98 71.71 -15.34
CA VAL A 4 -40.54 70.30 -15.36
C VAL A 4 -41.73 69.41 -14.95
N LYS A 5 -42.40 68.86 -15.96
CA LYS A 5 -43.20 67.64 -15.87
C LYS A 5 -42.24 66.44 -15.92
N GLN A 6 -42.75 65.26 -15.50
CA GLN A 6 -42.27 63.90 -15.82
C GLN A 6 -41.04 63.38 -15.04
N GLU A 7 -41.04 62.24 -14.35
CA GLU A 7 -42.00 61.15 -14.10
C GLU A 7 -41.69 60.54 -12.72
N PHE A 8 -42.66 60.50 -11.82
CA PHE A 8 -42.51 59.77 -10.56
C PHE A 8 -43.84 59.10 -10.21
N THR A 9 -44.21 58.10 -11.00
CA THR A 9 -45.27 57.16 -10.61
C THR A 9 -44.86 55.74 -10.96
N LEU A 10 -44.68 54.95 -9.90
CA LEU A 10 -45.18 53.58 -9.76
C LEU A 10 -44.54 52.48 -10.63
N ILE A 11 -43.47 51.87 -10.13
CA ILE A 11 -43.46 50.40 -10.00
C ILE A 11 -43.00 50.05 -8.58
N ASN A 12 -44.01 49.76 -7.77
CA ASN A 12 -43.92 49.15 -6.46
C ASN A 12 -43.11 47.85 -6.46
N ARG A 13 -42.71 47.45 -5.24
CA ARG A 13 -42.65 46.04 -4.81
C ARG A 13 -41.55 45.23 -5.50
N PHE A 14 -40.44 45.02 -4.79
CA PHE A 14 -40.29 43.79 -4.02
C PHE A 14 -38.94 43.84 -3.31
N LEU A 15 -38.95 43.49 -2.03
CA LEU A 15 -37.80 42.97 -1.32
C LEU A 15 -37.14 41.84 -2.15
N ILE A 16 -35.94 41.38 -1.76
CA ILE A 16 -35.11 40.31 -2.39
C ILE A 16 -34.10 40.97 -3.36
N VAL A 17 -32.79 41.09 -3.13
CA VAL A 17 -31.84 40.33 -2.30
C VAL A 17 -30.49 41.06 -2.32
N GLU A 18 -30.03 41.46 -1.14
CA GLU A 18 -28.63 41.80 -0.88
C GLU A 18 -27.74 40.54 -0.74
N THR A 19 -28.09 39.39 -1.36
CA THR A 19 -27.50 38.10 -1.00
C THR A 19 -27.17 37.16 -2.15
N TYR A 20 -26.66 37.62 -3.28
CA TYR A 20 -26.01 36.68 -4.21
C TYR A 20 -24.69 37.22 -4.75
N ARG A 21 -23.70 37.35 -3.85
CA ARG A 21 -22.29 37.11 -4.20
C ARG A 21 -22.24 35.70 -4.78
N PHE A 22 -22.40 35.61 -6.10
CA PHE A 22 -22.33 34.40 -6.90
C PHE A 22 -20.89 33.85 -6.77
N HIS A 23 -20.64 33.11 -5.68
CA HIS A 23 -19.56 32.15 -5.63
C HIS A 23 -19.88 31.13 -6.72
N VAL A 24 -19.34 31.34 -7.91
CA VAL A 24 -19.22 30.30 -8.92
C VAL A 24 -18.28 29.25 -8.33
N LYS A 25 -18.82 28.38 -7.46
CA LYS A 25 -18.24 27.07 -7.23
C LYS A 25 -18.30 26.39 -8.58
N LEU A 26 -17.19 26.45 -9.32
CA LEU A 26 -16.95 25.56 -10.45
C LEU A 26 -17.15 24.14 -9.93
N HIS A 27 -18.35 23.60 -10.13
CA HIS A 27 -18.62 22.18 -9.97
C HIS A 27 -17.79 21.50 -11.06
N VAL A 28 -16.55 21.14 -10.72
CA VAL A 28 -15.71 20.28 -11.56
C VAL A 28 -16.50 18.99 -11.73
N LYS A 29 -17.17 18.85 -12.88
CA LYS A 29 -17.89 17.65 -13.28
C LYS A 29 -16.89 16.51 -13.19
N GLU A 30 -17.05 15.60 -12.23
CA GLU A 30 -16.18 14.43 -12.09
C GLU A 30 -16.40 13.51 -13.29
N THR A 31 -15.68 13.77 -14.36
CA THR A 31 -15.65 12.92 -15.54
C THR A 31 -14.74 11.73 -15.30
N LYS A 32 -14.99 10.62 -16.00
CA LYS A 32 -14.09 9.47 -15.99
C LYS A 32 -12.78 9.86 -16.70
N GLY A 33 -11.66 9.26 -16.30
CA GLY A 33 -10.36 9.48 -16.94
C GLY A 33 -9.49 10.50 -16.19
N THR A 34 -8.85 11.41 -16.93
CA THR A 34 -7.75 12.27 -16.46
C THR A 34 -8.13 13.14 -15.27
N SER A 35 -9.29 13.80 -15.30
CA SER A 35 -9.82 14.63 -14.22
C SER A 35 -9.95 13.88 -12.89
N SER A 36 -10.32 12.60 -12.94
CA SER A 36 -10.46 11.74 -11.75
C SER A 36 -9.11 11.27 -11.17
N PHE A 37 -8.06 11.16 -11.98
CA PHE A 37 -6.76 10.64 -11.52
C PHE A 37 -6.06 11.59 -10.56
N GLY A 38 -6.23 12.91 -10.73
CA GLY A 38 -5.62 13.92 -9.84
C GLY A 38 -6.05 13.79 -8.37
N LYS A 39 -7.21 13.16 -8.10
CA LYS A 39 -7.75 12.95 -6.74
C LYS A 39 -7.19 11.71 -6.05
N ARG A 40 -6.48 10.81 -6.74
CA ARG A 40 -6.03 9.50 -6.22
C ARG A 40 -4.71 9.56 -5.44
N ARG A 41 -4.66 10.38 -4.39
CA ARG A 41 -3.45 10.57 -3.54
C ARG A 41 -3.30 9.58 -2.39
N ASN A 42 -4.41 9.05 -1.88
CA ASN A 42 -4.41 8.13 -0.74
C ASN A 42 -3.99 6.72 -1.15
N LYS A 43 -3.19 6.04 -0.31
CA LYS A 43 -2.75 4.66 -0.56
C LYS A 43 -3.67 3.68 0.17
N THR A 44 -4.15 2.67 -0.57
CA THR A 44 -4.92 1.55 0.00
C THR A 44 -4.01 0.49 0.62
N HIS A 45 -2.77 0.38 0.10
CA HIS A 45 -1.79 -0.62 0.50
C HIS A 45 -0.48 -0.02 1.00
N THR A 46 0.09 -0.64 2.03
CA THR A 46 1.39 -0.32 2.62
C THR A 46 2.27 -1.57 2.75
N LEU A 47 3.50 -1.38 3.23
CA LEU A 47 4.46 -2.46 3.46
C LEU A 47 3.96 -3.43 4.54
N CYS A 48 3.96 -4.73 4.21
CA CYS A 48 3.62 -5.77 5.16
C CYS A 48 4.84 -6.21 5.99
N ARG A 49 4.70 -6.20 7.32
CA ARG A 49 5.76 -6.64 8.26
C ARG A 49 6.31 -8.05 8.01
N ARG A 50 5.48 -8.99 7.55
CA ARG A 50 5.89 -10.38 7.31
C ARG A 50 6.62 -10.58 5.98
N CYS A 51 6.09 -10.03 4.89
CA CYS A 51 6.59 -10.31 3.53
C CYS A 51 7.38 -9.16 2.89
N GLY A 52 7.43 -7.99 3.52
CA GLY A 52 8.18 -6.82 3.04
C GLY A 52 7.63 -6.19 1.75
N ARG A 53 6.47 -6.64 1.26
CA ARG A 53 5.84 -6.11 0.03
C ARG A 53 4.75 -5.09 0.37
N SER A 54 4.56 -4.12 -0.53
CA SER A 54 3.44 -3.17 -0.45
C SER A 54 2.14 -3.87 -0.84
N SER A 55 1.57 -4.61 0.11
CA SER A 55 0.38 -5.44 -0.10
C SER A 55 -0.50 -5.52 1.13
N TYR A 56 -0.14 -4.83 2.21
CA TYR A 56 -0.94 -4.75 3.42
C TYR A 56 -2.04 -3.73 3.22
N HIS A 57 -3.30 -4.16 3.20
CA HIS A 57 -4.44 -3.27 3.05
C HIS A 57 -4.74 -2.57 4.38
N ILE A 58 -4.78 -1.23 4.39
CA ILE A 58 -4.94 -0.45 5.64
C ILE A 58 -6.31 -0.73 6.27
N GLN A 59 -7.40 -0.50 5.52
CA GLN A 59 -8.76 -0.66 6.07
C GLN A 59 -9.08 -2.11 6.46
N LYS A 60 -8.81 -3.07 5.56
CA LYS A 60 -9.05 -4.51 5.80
C LYS A 60 -8.05 -5.15 6.76
N SER A 61 -7.01 -4.41 7.16
CA SER A 61 -5.93 -4.90 8.03
C SER A 61 -5.32 -6.24 7.61
N GLN A 62 -5.30 -6.54 6.32
CA GLN A 62 -4.89 -7.85 5.78
C GLN A 62 -3.94 -7.71 4.59
N CYS A 63 -2.93 -8.58 4.52
CA CYS A 63 -1.99 -8.64 3.40
C CYS A 63 -2.50 -9.52 2.25
N ALA A 64 -2.67 -8.92 1.07
CA ALA A 64 -3.11 -9.63 -0.14
C ALA A 64 -2.11 -10.69 -0.64
N GLN A 65 -0.81 -10.57 -0.31
CA GLN A 65 0.20 -11.50 -0.79
C GLN A 65 0.44 -12.70 0.14
N CYS A 66 0.61 -12.44 1.44
CA CYS A 66 1.00 -13.46 2.42
C CYS A 66 -0.12 -13.85 3.39
N GLY A 67 -1.22 -13.11 3.44
CA GLY A 67 -2.36 -13.38 4.33
C GLY A 67 -2.26 -12.81 5.74
N TYR A 68 -1.12 -12.20 6.12
CA TYR A 68 -0.93 -11.56 7.44
C TYR A 68 -2.16 -10.70 7.81
N PRO A 69 -2.79 -10.87 8.99
CA PRO A 69 -2.28 -11.53 10.21
C PRO A 69 -2.45 -13.05 10.31
N SER A 70 -3.04 -13.75 9.31
CA SER A 70 -3.29 -15.19 9.39
C SER A 70 -2.04 -16.00 9.77
N LYS A 71 -2.20 -17.07 10.56
CA LYS A 71 -1.08 -17.96 10.93
C LYS A 71 -0.46 -18.64 9.71
N LYS A 72 -1.31 -19.18 8.81
CA LYS A 72 -0.87 -19.80 7.56
C LYS A 72 -0.52 -18.74 6.52
N MET A 73 0.49 -19.02 5.69
CA MET A 73 0.78 -18.20 4.51
C MET A 73 -0.24 -18.45 3.41
N ARG A 74 -0.74 -17.37 2.78
CA ARG A 74 -1.64 -17.46 1.63
C ARG A 74 -0.93 -18.04 0.40
N SER A 75 -1.48 -19.11 -0.16
CA SER A 75 -1.07 -19.72 -1.43
C SER A 75 -2.24 -20.38 -2.12
N TYR A 76 -2.28 -20.36 -3.44
CA TYR A 76 -3.29 -21.05 -4.24
C TYR A 76 -2.66 -21.85 -5.36
N ASN A 77 -3.34 -22.91 -5.80
CA ASN A 77 -2.85 -23.83 -6.81
C ASN A 77 -2.90 -23.26 -8.23
N TRP A 78 -3.80 -22.31 -8.50
CA TRP A 78 -3.96 -21.70 -9.82
C TRP A 78 -2.75 -20.84 -10.26
N SER A 79 -1.87 -20.42 -9.35
CA SER A 79 -0.65 -19.67 -9.71
C SER A 79 0.63 -20.38 -9.25
N ILE A 80 1.16 -21.22 -10.13
CA ILE A 80 2.44 -21.92 -9.95
C ILE A 80 3.59 -20.90 -9.78
N LYS A 81 3.59 -19.83 -10.59
CA LYS A 81 4.59 -18.76 -10.52
C LYS A 81 4.59 -18.06 -9.16
N ALA A 82 3.43 -17.83 -8.56
CA ALA A 82 3.34 -17.21 -7.23
C ALA A 82 3.89 -18.12 -6.13
N LYS A 83 3.67 -19.43 -6.22
CA LYS A 83 4.27 -20.42 -5.31
C LYS A 83 5.79 -20.44 -5.41
N ARG A 84 6.34 -20.56 -6.63
CA ARG A 84 7.80 -20.61 -6.86
C ARG A 84 8.55 -19.42 -6.28
N ARG A 85 7.98 -18.22 -6.33
CA ARG A 85 8.61 -16.99 -5.77
C ARG A 85 8.70 -16.95 -4.24
N LYS A 86 8.01 -17.85 -3.52
CA LYS A 86 7.92 -17.86 -2.05
C LYS A 86 8.38 -19.16 -1.41
N THR A 87 8.74 -20.16 -2.21
CA THR A 87 9.09 -21.49 -1.70
C THR A 87 10.43 -21.47 -0.96
N THR A 88 10.70 -22.55 -0.21
CA THR A 88 11.98 -22.81 0.44
C THR A 88 13.12 -22.70 -0.58
N GLY A 89 14.25 -22.12 -0.17
CA GLY A 89 15.39 -21.85 -1.07
C GLY A 89 15.46 -20.42 -1.62
N THR A 90 14.35 -19.66 -1.63
CA THR A 90 14.37 -18.25 -2.07
C THR A 90 15.02 -17.30 -1.06
N GLY A 91 14.98 -17.64 0.23
CA GLY A 91 15.58 -16.86 1.31
C GLY A 91 16.98 -17.32 1.70
N ARG A 92 17.55 -16.72 2.76
CA ARG A 92 18.94 -16.96 3.21
C ARG A 92 19.24 -18.38 3.74
N MET A 93 18.22 -19.24 3.91
CA MET A 93 18.35 -20.63 4.40
C MET A 93 19.31 -20.82 5.61
N ARG A 94 19.32 -19.89 6.57
CA ARG A 94 20.31 -19.85 7.67
C ARG A 94 20.47 -21.19 8.39
N HIS A 95 19.37 -21.86 8.70
CA HIS A 95 19.36 -23.17 9.35
C HIS A 95 19.53 -24.32 8.36
N LEU A 96 18.62 -24.43 7.37
CA LEU A 96 18.57 -25.57 6.44
C LEU A 96 19.86 -25.79 5.63
N LYS A 97 20.63 -24.72 5.35
CA LYS A 97 21.94 -24.83 4.68
C LYS A 97 22.94 -25.66 5.51
N ILE A 98 22.92 -25.51 6.83
CA ILE A 98 23.85 -26.18 7.75
C ILE A 98 23.42 -27.63 8.00
N VAL A 99 22.10 -27.89 8.03
CA VAL A 99 21.53 -29.21 8.33
C VAL A 99 22.08 -30.30 7.39
N ARG A 100 22.21 -30.02 6.09
CA ARG A 100 22.75 -31.00 5.12
C ARG A 100 24.17 -31.46 5.46
N ARG A 101 25.03 -30.54 5.89
CA ARG A 101 26.40 -30.86 6.33
C ARG A 101 26.40 -31.62 7.65
N LYS A 102 25.56 -31.21 8.60
CA LYS A 102 25.41 -31.92 9.88
C LYS A 102 24.95 -33.37 9.68
N PHE A 103 23.98 -33.59 8.80
CA PHE A 103 23.50 -34.92 8.44
C PHE A 103 24.61 -35.80 7.86
N LYS A 104 25.39 -35.29 6.89
CA LYS A 104 26.54 -36.03 6.33
C LYS A 104 27.58 -36.40 7.39
N ASN A 105 27.73 -35.57 8.41
CA ASN A 105 28.66 -35.80 9.52
C ASN A 105 28.05 -36.63 10.66
N GLY A 106 26.84 -37.18 10.51
CA GLY A 106 26.17 -37.98 11.54
C GLY A 106 25.74 -37.18 12.77
N PHE A 107 25.44 -35.89 12.61
CA PHE A 107 25.08 -34.97 13.69
C PHE A 107 26.08 -34.91 14.85
N ARG A 108 27.37 -35.18 14.57
CA ARG A 108 28.44 -35.10 15.58
C ARG A 108 28.49 -33.72 16.24
N GLU A 109 28.60 -33.74 17.56
CA GLU A 109 28.73 -32.56 18.42
C GLU A 109 30.14 -32.50 19.01
N GLY A 110 30.54 -31.33 19.52
CA GLY A 110 31.87 -31.11 20.10
C GLY A 110 32.91 -30.50 19.14
N LEU A 111 34.12 -30.29 19.67
CA LEU A 111 35.23 -29.68 18.94
C LEU A 111 35.84 -30.68 17.94
N PRO A 112 36.38 -30.20 16.80
CA PRO A 112 37.16 -31.06 15.91
C PRO A 112 38.38 -31.62 16.66
N LYS A 113 38.81 -32.83 16.29
CA LYS A 113 40.05 -33.41 16.82
C LYS A 113 41.21 -32.42 16.55
N PRO A 114 42.03 -32.08 17.56
CA PRO A 114 43.19 -31.23 17.34
C PRO A 114 44.13 -31.89 16.33
N LYS A 115 44.75 -31.08 15.47
CA LYS A 115 45.78 -31.58 14.54
C LYS A 115 47.05 -31.87 15.32
N ALA A 116 47.66 -33.03 15.10
CA ALA A 116 48.99 -33.31 15.64
C ALA A 116 49.99 -32.29 15.06
N VAL A 117 50.63 -31.51 15.93
CA VAL A 117 51.70 -30.60 15.53
C VAL A 117 52.95 -31.46 15.35
N ALA A 118 53.52 -31.50 14.15
CA ALA A 118 54.79 -32.19 13.93
C ALA A 118 55.88 -31.40 14.67
N ASN A 119 56.58 -32.06 15.60
CA ASN A 119 57.76 -31.48 16.24
C ASN A 119 58.82 -31.24 15.15
N LYS A 120 59.06 -29.98 14.78
CA LYS A 120 60.24 -29.61 14.01
C LYS A 120 61.44 -29.68 14.97
N SER A 121 62.34 -30.61 14.67
CA SER A 121 63.66 -30.75 15.28
C SER A 121 64.50 -29.49 15.07
#